data_AF-A0A2E6QG24-F1
#
_entry.id   AF-A0A2E6QG24-F1
#
_cell.length_a   1.000
_cell.length_b   1.000
_cell.length_c   1.000
_cell.angle_alpha   90.00
_cell.angle_beta   90.00
_cell.angle_gamma   90.00
#
_symmetry.space_group_name_H-M   'P 1'
#
loop_
_entity.id
_entity.type
_entity.pdbx_description
1 polymer ?
#
loop_
_entity_poly.entity_id
_entity_poly.type
_entity_poly.pdbx_seq_one_letter_code
_entity_poly.pdbx_strand_id
1 'polypeptide(L)'
;MATPVQPASDSERLLVAYLRGLEESPIGWQAAHVRLSRLSSSNRREYNTRIVVNNLIHLARKYQGRVFVAHNQDVILVCKGAPVAEVEKAIYNLKYLFQDDPVARDPEFANWFDLSVKLSDLLEIAYQLLKQKVRHDEEQAARAMGAQGDAEPLDPSRLYKLLTVLSSVDIGSYMRRQPICALARGEPPQPVFEECFVRIADLQRPLMPNVNLVGNRWLFQHLTQRPRLPRPRPPVASYRGVHPRTDQPEPQHRHRPVESVHAVR
;
A
#
# COMPACT_ATOMS: atom_id res chain seq x y z
N MET A 1 -6.35 9.07 12.99
CA MET A 1 -5.78 9.04 11.62
C MET A 1 -6.15 7.71 10.98
N ALA A 2 -6.80 7.71 9.82
CA ALA A 2 -7.22 6.49 9.15
C ALA A 2 -6.02 5.90 8.39
N THR A 3 -5.54 4.74 8.82
CA THR A 3 -4.54 3.97 8.07
C THR A 3 -5.18 3.54 6.75
N PRO A 4 -4.62 3.93 5.59
CA PRO A 4 -5.16 3.50 4.32
C PRO A 4 -4.96 1.98 4.19
N VAL A 5 -6.04 1.27 3.89
CA VAL A 5 -6.00 -0.14 3.48
C VAL A 5 -5.23 -0.18 2.16
N GLN A 6 -3.99 -0.66 2.21
CA GLN A 6 -3.11 -0.73 1.04
C GLN A 6 -3.58 -1.85 0.09
N PRO A 7 -3.45 -1.64 -1.24
CA PRO A 7 -3.91 -2.60 -2.24
C PRO A 7 -3.12 -3.93 -2.16
N ALA A 8 -3.82 -5.02 -2.45
CA ALA A 8 -3.43 -6.41 -2.24
C ALA A 8 -2.14 -6.89 -2.93
N SER A 9 -1.48 -6.08 -3.77
CA SER A 9 -0.28 -6.52 -4.52
C SER A 9 1.01 -6.60 -3.69
N ASP A 10 1.10 -5.94 -2.52
CA ASP A 10 2.32 -5.97 -1.68
C ASP A 10 2.09 -6.18 -0.17
N SER A 11 0.87 -6.57 0.22
CA SER A 11 0.47 -6.70 1.63
C SER A 11 1.40 -7.58 2.47
N GLU A 12 1.83 -8.73 1.95
CA GLU A 12 2.73 -9.68 2.63
C GLU A 12 4.14 -9.14 2.77
N ARG A 13 4.65 -8.44 1.74
CA ARG A 13 5.98 -7.78 1.82
C ARG A 13 5.96 -6.69 2.89
N LEU A 14 4.88 -5.92 2.93
CA LEU A 14 4.65 -4.88 3.94
C LEU A 14 4.51 -5.46 5.34
N LEU A 15 3.82 -6.59 5.49
CA LEU A 15 3.72 -7.32 6.75
C LEU A 15 5.11 -7.77 7.23
N VAL A 16 5.90 -8.43 6.38
CA VAL A 16 7.25 -8.88 6.72
C VAL A 16 8.14 -7.69 7.13
N ALA A 17 8.14 -6.62 6.34
CA ALA A 17 8.92 -5.42 6.64
C ALA A 17 8.48 -4.79 7.98
N TYR A 18 7.16 -4.76 8.24
CA TYR A 18 6.61 -4.22 9.47
C TYR A 18 7.03 -5.05 10.68
N LEU A 19 6.90 -6.37 10.61
CA LEU A 19 7.28 -7.28 11.70
C LEU A 19 8.78 -7.26 11.99
N ARG A 20 9.64 -7.19 10.96
CA ARG A 20 11.09 -7.01 11.15
C ARG A 20 11.41 -5.71 11.89
N GLY A 21 10.69 -4.63 11.60
CA GLY A 21 10.83 -3.37 12.34
C GLY A 21 10.47 -3.47 13.82
N LEU A 22 9.72 -4.50 14.23
CA LEU A 22 9.37 -4.75 15.63
C LEU A 22 10.41 -5.57 16.38
N GLU A 23 11.41 -6.17 15.71
CA GLU A 23 12.47 -6.96 16.35
C GLU A 23 13.27 -6.11 17.37
N GLU A 24 13.40 -4.81 17.13
CA GLU A 24 14.07 -3.88 18.05
C GLU A 24 13.24 -3.57 19.30
N SER A 25 11.91 -3.67 19.23
CA SER A 25 11.01 -3.31 20.34
C SER A 25 9.71 -4.13 20.37
N PRO A 26 9.78 -5.45 20.64
CA PRO A 26 8.61 -6.34 20.58
C PRO A 26 7.70 -6.24 21.81
N ILE A 27 8.16 -5.64 22.91
CA ILE A 27 7.44 -5.59 24.18
C ILE A 27 6.15 -4.76 24.04
N GLY A 28 5.04 -5.34 24.50
CA GLY A 28 3.72 -4.70 24.49
C GLY A 28 3.03 -4.73 23.12
N TRP A 29 3.61 -5.39 22.12
CA TRP A 29 2.96 -5.65 20.84
C TRP A 29 2.22 -6.99 20.85
N GLN A 30 1.04 -6.98 20.27
CA GLN A 30 0.18 -8.14 20.10
C GLN A 30 -0.21 -8.27 18.64
N ALA A 31 -0.42 -9.50 18.21
CA ALA A 31 -0.95 -9.78 16.89
C ALA A 31 -2.08 -10.80 16.94
N ALA A 32 -2.94 -10.78 15.92
CA ALA A 32 -3.92 -11.81 15.67
C ALA A 32 -3.84 -12.25 14.21
N HIS A 33 -3.86 -13.56 13.95
CA HIS A 33 -3.92 -14.14 12.62
C HIS A 33 -5.24 -14.88 12.46
N VAL A 34 -6.06 -14.45 11.49
CA VAL A 34 -7.35 -15.04 11.15
C VAL A 34 -7.24 -15.71 9.79
N ARG A 35 -7.41 -17.04 9.75
CA ARG A 35 -7.21 -17.86 8.55
C ARG A 35 -8.48 -18.06 7.75
N LEU A 36 -8.93 -17.00 7.09
CA LEU A 36 -10.08 -17.05 6.18
C LEU A 36 -9.84 -17.99 4.99
N SER A 37 -8.58 -18.20 4.60
CA SER A 37 -8.19 -19.17 3.56
C SER A 37 -8.68 -20.60 3.82
N ARG A 38 -8.89 -20.97 5.09
CA ARG A 38 -9.37 -22.30 5.49
C ARG A 38 -10.88 -22.45 5.45
N LEU A 39 -11.64 -21.34 5.39
CA LEU A 39 -13.09 -21.39 5.34
C LEU A 39 -13.59 -22.09 4.06
N SER A 40 -14.81 -22.61 4.13
CA SER A 40 -15.50 -23.15 2.95
C SER A 40 -15.56 -22.11 1.81
N SER A 41 -15.59 -22.57 0.55
CA SER A 41 -15.65 -21.68 -0.63
C SER A 41 -16.85 -20.72 -0.57
N SER A 42 -17.97 -21.15 0.00
CA SER A 42 -19.15 -20.32 0.27
C SER A 42 -18.86 -19.15 1.22
N ASN A 43 -17.94 -19.35 2.17
CA ASN A 43 -17.56 -18.37 3.19
C ASN A 43 -16.29 -17.56 2.84
N ARG A 44 -15.56 -17.93 1.79
CA ARG A 44 -14.42 -17.17 1.21
C ARG A 44 -14.83 -16.01 0.30
N ARG A 45 -16.01 -15.43 0.53
CA ARG A 45 -16.53 -14.28 -0.21
C ARG A 45 -15.89 -12.99 0.29
N GLU A 46 -15.70 -12.03 -0.62
CA GLU A 46 -15.12 -10.72 -0.30
C GLU A 46 -15.89 -9.99 0.81
N TYR A 47 -17.22 -10.17 0.86
CA TYR A 47 -18.07 -9.65 1.92
C TYR A 47 -17.63 -10.10 3.33
N ASN A 48 -17.29 -11.38 3.51
CA ASN A 48 -16.87 -11.92 4.80
C ASN A 48 -15.49 -11.39 5.21
N THR A 49 -14.57 -11.28 4.25
CA THR A 49 -13.27 -10.62 4.47
C THR A 49 -13.46 -9.18 4.94
N ARG A 50 -14.39 -8.42 4.34
CA ARG A 50 -14.70 -7.05 4.76
C ARG A 50 -15.24 -6.99 6.19
N ILE A 51 -16.12 -7.91 6.59
CA ILE A 51 -16.62 -7.96 7.98
C ILE A 51 -15.47 -8.18 8.96
N VAL A 52 -14.58 -9.15 8.68
CA VAL A 52 -13.43 -9.46 9.54
C VAL A 52 -12.49 -8.27 9.65
N VAL A 53 -12.15 -7.64 8.52
CA VAL A 53 -11.31 -6.44 8.50
C VAL A 53 -11.96 -5.30 9.29
N ASN A 54 -13.26 -5.07 9.13
CA ASN A 54 -13.97 -4.03 9.87
C ASN A 54 -13.96 -4.30 11.38
N ASN A 55 -14.10 -5.56 11.80
CA ASN A 55 -13.99 -5.92 13.21
C ASN A 55 -12.60 -5.59 13.77
N LEU A 56 -11.54 -6.00 13.08
CA LEU A 56 -10.16 -5.83 13.53
C LEU A 56 -9.65 -4.40 13.39
N ILE A 57 -10.14 -3.62 12.42
CA ILE A 57 -9.70 -2.23 12.21
C ILE A 57 -10.13 -1.32 13.36
N HIS A 58 -11.23 -1.65 14.05
CA HIS A 58 -11.63 -0.94 15.27
C HIS A 58 -10.58 -1.11 16.38
N LEU A 59 -10.07 -2.33 16.59
CA LEU A 59 -8.95 -2.57 17.51
C LEU A 59 -7.68 -1.85 17.07
N ALA A 60 -7.33 -1.93 15.77
CA ALA A 60 -6.15 -1.28 15.22
C ALA A 60 -6.16 0.25 15.41
N ARG A 61 -7.34 0.87 15.31
CA ARG A 61 -7.53 2.32 15.53
C ARG A 61 -7.45 2.71 17.00
N LYS A 62 -7.98 1.86 17.88
CA LYS A 62 -7.97 2.08 19.34
C LYS A 62 -6.58 1.86 19.94
N TYR A 63 -5.86 0.86 19.46
CA TYR A 63 -4.53 0.46 19.92
C TYR A 63 -3.57 0.53 18.75
N GLN A 64 -2.71 1.56 18.73
CA GLN A 64 -1.74 1.89 17.68
C GLN A 64 -1.33 0.68 16.84
N GLY A 65 -2.09 0.42 15.78
CA GLY A 65 -2.07 -0.88 15.13
C GLY A 65 -2.48 -0.82 13.67
N ARG A 66 -2.35 -1.97 13.01
CA ARG A 66 -2.49 -2.11 11.58
C ARG A 66 -3.07 -3.47 11.23
N VAL A 67 -3.87 -3.50 10.18
CA VAL A 67 -4.45 -4.71 9.61
C VAL A 67 -3.83 -4.95 8.23
N PHE A 68 -3.44 -6.19 7.98
CA PHE A 68 -2.90 -6.67 6.71
C PHE A 68 -3.83 -7.77 6.19
N VAL A 69 -4.18 -7.70 4.90
CA VAL A 69 -4.97 -8.73 4.24
C VAL A 69 -4.07 -9.40 3.21
N ALA A 70 -3.80 -10.68 3.38
CA ALA A 70 -2.98 -11.46 2.46
C ALA A 70 -3.78 -11.84 1.20
N HIS A 71 -3.06 -12.24 0.15
CA HIS A 71 -3.60 -12.70 -1.13
C HIS A 71 -4.56 -13.88 -0.97
N ASN A 72 -4.26 -14.79 -0.03
CA ASN A 72 -5.12 -15.92 0.31
C ASN A 72 -6.33 -15.54 1.18
N GLN A 73 -6.59 -14.24 1.38
CA GLN A 73 -7.62 -13.64 2.22
C GLN A 73 -7.39 -13.74 3.74
N ASP A 74 -6.28 -14.33 4.19
CA ASP A 74 -5.96 -14.31 5.62
C ASP A 74 -5.77 -12.88 6.11
N VAL A 75 -6.20 -12.62 7.34
CA VAL A 75 -6.15 -11.28 7.94
C VAL A 75 -5.23 -11.31 9.14
N ILE A 76 -4.27 -10.39 9.18
CA ILE A 76 -3.33 -10.23 10.27
C ILE A 76 -3.53 -8.85 10.90
N LEU A 77 -3.83 -8.80 12.19
CA LEU A 77 -3.80 -7.59 13.01
C LEU A 77 -2.48 -7.54 13.75
N VAL A 78 -1.83 -6.38 13.81
CA VAL A 78 -0.69 -6.11 14.70
C VAL A 78 -0.96 -4.79 15.42
N CYS A 79 -0.89 -4.76 16.75
CA CYS A 79 -1.24 -3.59 17.55
C CYS A 79 -0.40 -3.49 18.83
N LYS A 80 -0.13 -2.26 19.28
CA LYS A 80 0.62 -2.00 20.51
C LYS A 80 -0.30 -1.58 21.65
N GLY A 81 -0.13 -2.18 22.82
CA GLY A 81 -0.82 -1.80 24.06
C GLY A 81 -2.28 -2.24 24.14
N ALA A 82 -2.72 -3.17 23.29
CA ALA A 82 -4.03 -3.80 23.44
C ALA A 82 -4.04 -4.74 24.66
N PRO A 83 -5.07 -4.70 25.52
CA PRO A 83 -5.25 -5.71 26.55
C PRO A 83 -5.54 -7.07 25.89
N VAL A 84 -4.94 -8.14 26.42
CA VAL A 84 -5.16 -9.52 25.92
C VAL A 84 -6.66 -9.83 25.82
N ALA A 85 -7.43 -9.47 26.85
CA ALA A 85 -8.87 -9.71 26.90
C ALA A 85 -9.66 -9.03 25.75
N GLU A 86 -9.21 -7.87 25.25
CA GLU A 86 -9.88 -7.22 24.12
C GLU A 86 -9.58 -7.92 22.79
N VAL A 87 -8.35 -8.37 22.61
CA VAL A 87 -7.96 -9.15 21.41
C VAL A 87 -8.66 -10.50 21.41
N GLU A 88 -8.70 -11.19 22.54
CA GLU A 88 -9.43 -12.45 22.70
C GLU A 88 -10.93 -12.28 22.47
N LYS A 89 -11.54 -11.19 22.96
CA LYS A 89 -12.94 -10.88 22.70
C LYS A 89 -13.22 -10.68 21.21
N ALA A 90 -12.35 -9.99 20.49
CA ALA A 90 -12.51 -9.83 19.03
C ALA A 90 -12.39 -11.17 18.30
N ILE A 91 -11.42 -12.00 18.69
CA ILE A 91 -11.28 -13.37 18.14
C ILE A 91 -12.53 -14.21 18.42
N TYR A 92 -13.07 -14.15 19.64
CA TYR A 92 -14.29 -14.87 20.01
C TYR A 92 -15.48 -14.42 19.18
N ASN A 93 -15.65 -13.11 18.99
CA ASN A 93 -16.71 -12.55 18.13
C ASN A 93 -16.58 -13.02 16.69
N LEU A 94 -15.36 -13.12 16.16
CA LEU A 94 -15.12 -13.66 14.82
C LEU A 94 -15.45 -15.15 14.73
N LYS A 95 -15.09 -15.95 15.75
CA LYS A 95 -15.48 -17.37 15.81
C LYS A 95 -16.99 -17.55 15.84
N TYR A 96 -17.69 -16.71 16.60
CA TYR A 96 -19.15 -16.70 16.65
C TYR A 96 -19.79 -16.32 15.30
N LEU A 97 -19.22 -15.32 14.61
CA LEU A 97 -19.71 -14.89 13.29
C LEU A 97 -19.70 -16.02 12.25
N PHE A 98 -18.75 -16.95 12.36
CA PHE A 98 -18.61 -18.08 11.43
C PHE A 98 -19.02 -19.43 12.07
N GLN A 99 -19.82 -19.43 13.14
CA GLN A 99 -20.17 -20.64 13.91
C GLN A 99 -20.81 -21.79 13.10
N ASP A 100 -21.43 -21.45 11.97
CA ASP A 100 -22.04 -22.39 11.02
C ASP A 100 -20.98 -23.11 10.16
N ASP A 101 -19.75 -22.61 10.10
CA ASP A 101 -18.61 -23.25 9.43
C ASP A 101 -17.84 -24.13 10.43
N PRO A 102 -17.62 -25.43 10.14
CA PRO A 102 -16.86 -26.31 11.02
C PRO A 102 -15.42 -25.81 11.27
N VAL A 103 -14.84 -25.08 10.31
CA VAL A 103 -13.47 -24.54 10.44
C VAL A 103 -13.40 -23.43 11.48
N ALA A 104 -14.47 -22.66 11.71
CA ALA A 104 -14.47 -21.60 12.71
C ALA A 104 -14.37 -22.14 14.15
N ARG A 105 -14.70 -23.41 14.35
CA ARG A 105 -14.58 -24.13 15.63
C ARG A 105 -13.16 -24.63 15.87
N ASP A 106 -12.33 -24.70 14.83
CA ASP A 106 -10.93 -25.04 14.96
C ASP A 106 -10.22 -23.96 15.82
N PRO A 107 -9.52 -24.35 16.90
CA PRO A 107 -8.72 -23.43 17.70
C PRO A 107 -7.81 -22.58 16.82
N GLU A 108 -7.24 -23.19 15.79
CA GLU A 108 -6.30 -22.56 14.89
C GLU A 108 -6.95 -21.45 14.06
N PHE A 109 -8.26 -21.48 13.75
CA PHE A 109 -8.91 -20.54 12.83
C PHE A 109 -8.52 -19.07 13.08
N ALA A 110 -8.43 -18.68 14.35
CA ALA A 110 -7.98 -17.37 14.76
C ALA A 110 -7.14 -17.49 16.03
N ASN A 111 -5.85 -17.16 15.90
CA ASN A 111 -4.87 -17.20 16.98
C ASN A 111 -4.37 -15.80 17.30
N TRP A 112 -4.10 -15.54 18.58
CA TRP A 112 -3.37 -14.36 19.00
C TRP A 112 -1.93 -14.71 19.41
N PHE A 113 -1.05 -13.73 19.30
CA PHE A 113 0.37 -13.84 19.57
C PHE A 113 0.81 -12.67 20.43
N ASP A 114 1.48 -12.97 21.54
CA ASP A 114 2.31 -11.99 22.24
C ASP A 114 3.63 -11.87 21.48
N LEU A 115 3.88 -10.71 20.85
CA LEU A 115 5.08 -10.53 20.03
C LEU A 115 6.36 -10.42 20.88
N SER A 116 6.26 -10.21 22.19
CA SER A 116 7.45 -10.28 23.05
C SER A 116 8.08 -11.68 23.09
N VAL A 117 7.28 -12.72 22.82
CA VAL A 117 7.73 -14.14 22.84
C VAL A 117 7.62 -14.78 21.47
N LYS A 118 6.52 -14.55 20.74
CA LYS A 118 6.15 -15.27 19.52
C LYS A 118 6.32 -14.46 18.24
N LEU A 119 7.21 -13.45 18.25
CA LEU A 119 7.51 -12.68 17.03
C LEU A 119 8.09 -13.58 15.93
N SER A 120 9.00 -14.49 16.28
CA SER A 120 9.61 -15.44 15.35
C SER A 120 8.56 -16.32 14.65
N ASP A 121 7.60 -16.85 15.41
CA ASP A 121 6.51 -17.68 14.89
C ASP A 121 5.66 -16.89 13.86
N LEU A 122 5.33 -15.64 14.19
CA LEU A 122 4.54 -14.79 13.30
C LEU A 122 5.34 -14.37 12.05
N LEU A 123 6.64 -14.11 12.20
CA LEU A 123 7.53 -13.85 11.07
C LEU A 123 7.59 -15.03 10.11
N GLU A 124 7.68 -16.26 10.65
CA GLU A 124 7.65 -17.47 9.84
C GLU A 124 6.34 -17.58 9.04
N ILE A 125 5.19 -17.36 9.69
CA ILE A 125 3.89 -17.31 9.01
C ILE A 125 3.89 -16.26 7.89
N ALA A 126 4.39 -15.05 8.17
CA ALA A 126 4.46 -13.97 7.19
C ALA A 126 5.33 -14.32 5.97
N TYR A 127 6.48 -14.99 6.18
CA TYR A 127 7.32 -15.48 5.07
C TYR A 127 6.63 -16.57 4.27
N GLN A 128 5.90 -17.49 4.92
CA GLN A 128 5.15 -18.52 4.20
C GLN A 128 4.06 -17.91 3.31
N LEU A 129 3.33 -16.92 3.82
CA LEU A 129 2.33 -16.17 3.02
C LEU A 129 2.99 -15.45 1.84
N LEU A 130 4.14 -14.80 2.06
CA LEU A 130 4.88 -14.15 0.99
C LEU A 130 5.35 -15.15 -0.08
N LYS A 131 5.87 -16.31 0.32
CA LYS A 131 6.31 -17.37 -0.59
C LYS A 131 5.14 -17.92 -1.41
N GLN A 132 4.00 -18.14 -0.78
CA GLN A 132 2.78 -18.58 -1.47
C GLN A 132 2.32 -17.55 -2.51
N LYS A 133 2.38 -16.26 -2.17
CA LYS A 133 2.05 -15.18 -3.10
C LYS A 133 2.98 -15.15 -4.31
N VAL A 134 4.30 -15.18 -4.08
CA VAL A 134 5.29 -15.18 -5.17
C VAL A 134 5.06 -16.35 -6.11
N ARG A 135 4.87 -17.56 -5.56
CA ARG A 135 4.56 -18.74 -6.36
C ARG A 135 3.25 -18.58 -7.15
N HIS A 136 2.21 -18.04 -6.53
CA HIS A 136 0.94 -17.79 -7.21
C HIS A 136 1.11 -16.78 -8.36
N ASP A 137 1.87 -15.70 -8.15
CA ASP A 137 2.13 -14.70 -9.18
C ASP A 137 2.96 -15.27 -10.33
N GLU A 138 3.95 -16.11 -10.03
CA GLU A 138 4.74 -16.85 -11.03
C GLU A 138 3.85 -17.83 -11.83
N GLU A 139 2.99 -18.60 -11.17
CA GLU A 139 2.06 -19.52 -11.82
C GLU A 139 1.03 -18.76 -12.69
N GLN A 140 0.54 -17.61 -12.23
CA GLN A 140 -0.34 -16.76 -13.03
C GLN A 140 0.40 -16.12 -14.22
N ALA A 141 1.64 -15.69 -14.05
CA ALA A 141 2.46 -15.18 -15.14
C ALA A 141 2.75 -16.29 -16.16
N ALA A 142 3.09 -17.50 -15.71
CA ALA A 142 3.31 -18.66 -16.58
C ALA A 142 2.04 -19.05 -17.35
N ARG A 143 0.87 -19.05 -16.69
CA ARG A 143 -0.42 -19.27 -17.36
C ARG A 143 -0.76 -18.17 -18.36
N ALA A 144 -0.47 -16.92 -18.03
CA ALA A 144 -0.68 -15.79 -18.94
C ALA A 144 0.26 -15.87 -20.15
N MET A 145 1.52 -16.26 -19.95
CA MET A 145 2.49 -16.49 -21.03
C MET A 145 2.12 -17.71 -21.89
N GLY A 146 1.63 -18.79 -21.27
CA GLY A 146 1.13 -19.97 -21.99
C GLY A 146 -0.11 -19.66 -22.84
N ALA A 147 -1.08 -18.91 -22.29
CA ALA A 147 -2.22 -18.40 -23.05
C ALA A 147 -1.83 -17.37 -24.13
N GLN A 148 -0.71 -16.66 -23.95
CA GLN A 148 -0.11 -15.81 -24.99
C GLN A 148 0.68 -16.60 -26.04
N GLY A 149 1.03 -17.86 -25.79
CA GLY A 149 1.65 -18.77 -26.77
C GLY A 149 0.69 -19.20 -27.88
N ASP A 150 -0.61 -19.31 -27.56
CA ASP A 150 -1.69 -19.53 -28.52
C ASP A 150 -2.18 -18.21 -29.18
N ALA A 151 -1.75 -17.05 -28.67
CA ALA A 151 -2.13 -15.75 -29.19
C ALA A 151 -1.24 -15.37 -30.38
N GLU A 152 -1.86 -14.84 -31.44
CA GLU A 152 -1.10 -14.44 -32.62
C GLU A 152 -0.14 -13.29 -32.28
N PRO A 153 1.10 -13.31 -32.83
CA PRO A 153 2.06 -12.25 -32.58
C PRO A 153 1.56 -10.92 -33.12
N LEU A 154 1.92 -9.83 -32.43
CA LEU A 154 1.63 -8.48 -32.90
C LEU A 154 2.24 -8.26 -34.30
N ASP A 155 1.42 -7.81 -35.24
CA ASP A 155 1.83 -7.41 -36.58
C ASP A 155 1.58 -5.90 -36.82
N PRO A 156 2.13 -5.30 -37.89
CA PRO A 156 1.99 -3.86 -38.16
C PRO A 156 0.54 -3.38 -38.32
N SER A 157 -0.34 -4.18 -38.93
CA SER A 157 -1.75 -3.83 -39.14
C SER A 157 -2.51 -3.81 -37.81
N ARG A 158 -2.25 -4.79 -36.95
CA ARG A 158 -2.80 -4.89 -35.60
C ARG A 158 -2.28 -3.78 -34.68
N LEU A 159 -0.99 -3.46 -34.77
CA LEU A 159 -0.40 -2.32 -34.06
C LEU A 159 -1.07 -1.00 -34.44
N TYR A 160 -1.34 -0.77 -35.72
CA TYR A 160 -2.03 0.45 -36.16
C TYR A 160 -3.46 0.55 -35.60
N LYS A 161 -4.21 -0.56 -35.60
CA LYS A 161 -5.53 -0.63 -34.97
C LYS A 161 -5.44 -0.33 -33.48
N LEU A 162 -4.49 -0.94 -32.78
CA LEU A 162 -4.27 -0.71 -31.35
C LEU A 162 -3.95 0.76 -31.04
N LEU A 163 -3.06 1.39 -31.83
CA LEU A 163 -2.72 2.81 -31.67
C LEU A 163 -3.93 3.74 -31.90
N THR A 164 -4.82 3.37 -32.83
CA THR A 164 -6.06 4.12 -33.11
C THR A 164 -7.07 3.98 -31.98
N VAL A 165 -7.16 2.80 -31.37
CA VAL A 165 -8.03 2.60 -30.21
C VAL A 165 -7.46 3.31 -28.98
N LEU A 166 -6.14 3.22 -28.74
CA LEU A 166 -5.48 3.91 -27.63
C LEU A 166 -5.55 5.44 -27.71
N SER A 167 -5.69 6.01 -28.89
CA SER A 167 -5.85 7.47 -29.05
C SER A 167 -7.26 7.95 -28.75
N SER A 168 -8.25 7.06 -28.74
CA SER A 168 -9.67 7.39 -28.55
C SER A 168 -10.25 6.87 -27.23
N VAL A 169 -9.67 5.81 -26.66
CA VAL A 169 -10.12 5.20 -25.40
C VAL A 169 -9.52 5.92 -24.19
N ASP A 170 -10.36 6.13 -23.17
CA ASP A 170 -9.91 6.59 -21.86
C ASP A 170 -9.19 5.45 -21.11
N ILE A 171 -7.85 5.47 -21.20
CA ILE A 171 -6.99 4.53 -20.49
C ILE A 171 -6.83 4.84 -18.99
N GLY A 172 -7.45 5.92 -18.48
CA GLY A 172 -7.37 6.31 -17.07
C GLY A 172 -7.84 5.22 -16.12
N SER A 173 -8.83 4.42 -16.52
CA SER A 173 -9.34 3.27 -15.75
C SER A 173 -8.34 2.12 -15.60
N TYR A 174 -7.36 2.00 -16.51
CA TYR A 174 -6.30 0.98 -16.48
C TYR A 174 -4.99 1.51 -15.88
N MET A 175 -4.93 2.81 -15.60
CA MET A 175 -3.77 3.48 -15.05
C MET A 175 -3.76 3.34 -13.53
N ARG A 176 -2.69 2.76 -12.98
CA ARG A 176 -2.44 2.68 -11.55
C ARG A 176 -1.48 3.79 -11.13
N ARG A 177 -1.65 4.26 -9.89
CA ARG A 177 -0.86 5.35 -9.32
C ARG A 177 -0.20 4.85 -8.05
N GLN A 178 1.13 4.87 -8.02
CA GLN A 178 1.92 4.50 -6.85
C GLN A 178 2.53 5.76 -6.25
N PRO A 179 2.14 6.16 -5.03
CA PRO A 179 2.70 7.34 -4.38
C PRO A 179 4.14 7.06 -3.97
N ILE A 180 5.00 8.05 -4.17
CA ILE A 180 6.38 8.01 -3.72
C ILE A 180 6.58 9.17 -2.75
N CYS A 181 7.03 8.81 -1.55
CA CYS A 181 6.99 9.66 -0.38
C CYS A 181 8.39 10.13 0.01
N ALA A 182 8.49 11.41 0.38
CA ALA A 182 9.63 11.94 1.09
C ALA A 182 9.51 11.60 2.58
N LEU A 183 10.62 11.18 3.16
CA LEU A 183 10.75 10.88 4.58
C LEU A 183 11.61 11.98 5.21
N ALA A 184 10.97 12.96 5.85
CA ALA A 184 11.64 13.99 6.64
C ALA A 184 11.69 13.58 8.12
N ARG A 185 12.73 13.99 8.84
CA ARG A 185 12.96 13.56 10.23
C ARG A 185 11.87 14.14 11.14
N GLY A 186 11.08 13.26 11.77
CA GLY A 186 10.01 13.65 12.70
C GLY A 186 8.67 13.99 12.05
N GLU A 187 8.55 13.92 10.73
CA GLU A 187 7.29 14.12 10.00
C GLU A 187 6.77 12.81 9.40
N PRO A 188 5.44 12.65 9.25
CA PRO A 188 4.89 11.50 8.54
C PRO A 188 5.33 11.50 7.05
N PRO A 189 5.43 10.33 6.40
CA PRO A 189 5.79 10.26 4.98
C PRO A 189 4.88 11.14 4.13
N GLN A 190 5.47 12.09 3.40
CA GLN A 190 4.71 13.02 2.56
C GLN A 190 4.82 12.60 1.09
N PRO A 191 3.71 12.33 0.37
CA PRO A 191 3.77 11.99 -1.04
C PRO A 191 4.29 13.18 -1.84
N VAL A 192 5.43 13.01 -2.50
CA VAL A 192 6.08 14.05 -3.32
C VAL A 192 5.82 13.83 -4.81
N PHE A 193 5.61 12.59 -5.24
CA PHE A 193 5.23 12.26 -6.61
C PHE A 193 4.38 10.98 -6.67
N GLU A 194 3.82 10.73 -7.84
CA GLU A 194 3.06 9.51 -8.13
C GLU A 194 3.60 8.90 -9.43
N GLU A 195 4.08 7.67 -9.34
CA GLU A 195 4.39 6.87 -10.53
C GLU A 195 3.08 6.38 -11.13
N CYS A 196 2.85 6.70 -12.40
CA CYS A 196 1.70 6.20 -13.15
C CYS A 196 2.15 5.05 -14.04
N PHE A 197 1.55 3.87 -13.87
CA PHE A 197 1.89 2.69 -14.65
C PHE A 197 0.65 1.94 -15.12
N VAL A 198 0.79 1.22 -16.24
CA VAL A 198 -0.25 0.36 -16.82
C VAL A 198 0.35 -1.03 -17.02
N ARG A 199 -0.36 -2.07 -16.56
CA ARG A 199 0.05 -3.45 -16.83
C ARG A 199 -0.38 -3.82 -18.24
N ILE A 200 0.55 -4.31 -19.07
CA ILE A 200 0.25 -4.72 -20.45
C ILE A 200 -0.85 -5.77 -20.53
N ALA A 201 -0.91 -6.70 -19.56
CA ALA A 201 -1.97 -7.70 -19.48
C ALA A 201 -3.37 -7.10 -19.22
N ASP A 202 -3.44 -6.01 -18.44
CA ASP A 202 -4.72 -5.31 -18.17
C ASP A 202 -5.21 -4.55 -19.39
N LEU A 203 -4.29 -4.12 -20.26
CA LEU A 203 -4.56 -3.42 -21.50
C LEU A 203 -4.88 -4.39 -22.66
N GLN A 204 -4.23 -5.55 -22.69
CA GLN A 204 -4.41 -6.57 -23.73
C GLN A 204 -5.83 -7.16 -23.71
N ARG A 205 -6.34 -7.52 -22.52
CA ARG A 205 -7.67 -8.16 -22.39
C ARG A 205 -8.83 -7.36 -23.01
N PRO A 206 -9.00 -6.05 -22.72
CA PRO A 206 -10.10 -5.27 -23.28
C PRO A 206 -9.85 -4.82 -24.73
N LEU A 207 -8.60 -4.63 -25.14
CA LEU A 207 -8.29 -4.06 -26.45
C LEU A 207 -8.07 -5.13 -27.53
N MET A 208 -7.28 -6.17 -27.23
CA MET A 208 -6.89 -7.22 -28.18
C MET A 208 -6.60 -8.55 -27.46
N PRO A 209 -7.63 -9.29 -27.02
CA PRO A 209 -7.46 -10.48 -26.17
C PRO A 209 -6.65 -11.60 -26.83
N ASN A 210 -6.73 -11.73 -28.16
CA ASN A 210 -6.09 -12.81 -28.93
C ASN A 210 -4.73 -12.43 -29.52
N VAL A 211 -4.17 -11.27 -29.15
CA VAL A 211 -2.89 -10.79 -29.68
C VAL A 211 -1.86 -10.72 -28.59
N ASN A 212 -0.71 -11.35 -28.80
CA ASN A 212 0.42 -11.22 -27.92
C ASN A 212 1.14 -9.88 -28.18
N LEU A 213 0.86 -8.87 -27.36
CA LEU A 213 1.43 -7.52 -27.49
C LEU A 213 2.97 -7.51 -27.33
N VAL A 214 3.52 -8.45 -26.58
CA VAL A 214 4.97 -8.61 -26.35
C VAL A 214 5.62 -9.64 -27.28
N GLY A 215 4.83 -10.28 -28.15
CA GLY A 215 5.32 -11.31 -29.08
C GLY A 215 6.30 -10.78 -30.14
N ASN A 216 6.28 -9.47 -30.41
CA ASN A 216 7.26 -8.80 -31.27
C ASN A 216 7.89 -7.61 -30.56
N ARG A 217 9.15 -7.77 -30.13
CA ARG A 217 9.91 -6.76 -29.37
C ARG A 217 9.94 -5.39 -30.03
N TRP A 218 10.12 -5.31 -31.35
CA TRP A 218 10.23 -4.04 -32.06
C TRP A 218 8.91 -3.29 -32.16
N LEU A 219 7.82 -4.02 -32.43
CA LEU A 219 6.48 -3.43 -32.48
C LEU A 219 5.98 -3.02 -31.09
N PHE A 220 6.33 -3.78 -30.05
CA PHE A 220 6.07 -3.39 -28.67
C PHE A 220 6.87 -2.13 -28.26
N GLN A 221 8.12 -2.03 -28.69
CA GLN A 221 8.92 -0.83 -28.47
C GLN A 221 8.31 0.38 -29.19
N HIS A 222 7.81 0.21 -30.41
CA HIS A 222 7.11 1.26 -31.14
C HIS A 222 5.81 1.70 -30.42
N LEU A 223 5.05 0.74 -29.88
CA LEU A 223 3.84 0.99 -29.09
C LEU A 223 4.13 1.82 -27.83
N THR A 224 5.29 1.66 -27.19
CA THR A 224 5.63 2.32 -25.92
C THR A 224 6.38 3.65 -26.08
N GLN A 225 6.95 3.92 -27.26
CA GLN A 225 7.62 5.19 -27.57
C GLN A 225 6.66 6.33 -27.95
N ARG A 226 5.50 6.00 -28.52
CA ARG A 226 4.52 7.00 -29.02
C ARG A 226 3.46 7.51 -28.04
N PRO A 227 3.05 6.81 -26.96
CA PRO A 227 2.09 7.37 -26.02
C PRO A 227 2.83 8.45 -25.24
N ARG A 228 2.55 9.71 -25.56
CA ARG A 228 2.78 10.80 -24.61
C ARG A 228 1.82 10.59 -23.45
N LEU A 229 2.20 9.73 -22.50
CA LEU A 229 1.54 9.68 -21.21
C LEU A 229 1.47 11.11 -20.68
N PRO A 230 0.31 11.58 -20.18
CA PRO A 230 0.19 12.91 -19.62
C PRO A 230 1.28 13.06 -18.55
N ARG A 231 2.16 14.05 -18.73
CA ARG A 231 3.18 14.36 -17.73
C ARG A 231 2.45 14.64 -16.41
N PRO A 232 2.85 14.02 -15.29
CA PRO A 232 2.27 14.36 -14.00
C PRO A 232 2.41 15.87 -13.80
N ARG A 233 1.29 16.55 -13.52
CA ARG A 233 1.37 17.94 -13.05
C ARG A 233 2.21 17.90 -11.78
N PRO A 234 3.27 18.71 -11.67
CA PRO A 234 3.97 18.82 -10.40
C PRO A 234 2.93 19.21 -9.35
N PRO A 235 2.94 18.59 -8.16
CA PRO A 235 2.12 19.08 -7.07
C PRO A 235 2.43 20.56 -6.90
N VAL A 236 1.38 21.38 -6.79
CA VAL A 236 1.54 22.79 -6.48
C VAL A 236 2.28 22.83 -5.15
N ALA A 237 3.57 23.12 -5.23
CA ALA A 237 4.43 23.27 -4.09
C ALA A 237 3.94 24.51 -3.35
N SER A 238 3.02 24.32 -2.40
CA SER A 238 2.85 25.25 -1.30
C SER A 238 4.02 25.03 -0.36
N TYR A 239 5.22 25.40 -0.83
CA TYR A 239 6.35 25.72 0.03
C TYR A 239 5.88 26.91 0.87
N ARG A 240 5.27 26.64 2.03
CA ARG A 240 5.16 27.63 3.09
C ARG A 240 6.58 27.89 3.53
N GLY A 241 7.15 28.98 3.01
CA GLY A 241 8.49 29.42 3.33
C GLY A 241 8.69 29.43 4.85
N VAL A 242 9.62 28.60 5.30
CA VAL A 242 10.26 28.80 6.60
C VAL A 242 11.11 30.05 6.43
N HIS A 243 10.52 31.21 6.77
CA HIS A 243 11.32 32.43 6.93
C HIS A 243 12.26 32.22 8.12
N PRO A 244 13.58 32.42 7.97
CA PRO A 244 14.45 32.55 9.12
C PRO A 244 14.07 33.85 9.85
N ARG A 245 13.67 33.73 11.13
CA ARG A 245 13.56 34.88 12.03
C ARG A 245 14.92 35.57 12.07
N THR A 246 14.99 36.77 11.54
CA THR A 246 16.13 37.66 11.69
C THR A 246 15.72 38.67 12.75
N ASP A 247 16.01 38.36 14.02
CA ASP A 247 15.95 39.34 15.11
C ASP A 247 17.21 40.21 15.03
N GLN A 248 17.04 41.45 14.56
CA GLN A 248 17.93 42.56 14.89
C GLN A 248 17.08 43.83 15.12
N PRO A 249 17.29 44.57 16.22
CA PRO A 249 16.60 45.84 16.46
C PRO A 249 17.37 47.00 15.79
N GLU A 250 16.69 47.80 14.97
CA GLU A 250 17.20 49.09 14.46
C GLU A 250 16.98 50.23 15.48
N PRO A 251 17.86 51.26 15.49
CA PRO A 251 17.91 52.29 16.50
C PRO A 251 16.94 53.46 16.23
N GLN A 252 16.32 53.98 17.29
CA GLN A 252 15.46 55.16 17.21
C GLN A 252 16.29 56.46 17.24
N HIS A 253 16.36 57.16 16.12
CA HIS A 253 16.75 58.58 16.06
C HIS A 253 15.55 59.47 16.36
N ARG A 254 15.62 60.30 17.42
CA ARG A 254 14.84 61.54 17.55
C ARG A 254 15.79 62.75 17.66
N HIS A 255 15.82 63.52 16.58
CA HIS A 255 16.12 64.96 16.55
C HIS A 255 15.07 65.71 17.40
N ARG A 256 15.28 66.86 18.08
CA ARG A 256 16.18 68.04 18.02
C ARG A 256 15.75 68.95 19.23
N PRO A 257 16.19 70.23 19.44
CA PRO A 257 17.51 70.86 19.30
C PRO A 257 17.88 71.93 20.39
N VAL A 258 19.10 72.48 20.26
CA VAL A 258 19.70 73.80 20.66
C VAL A 258 19.72 74.26 22.13
N GLU A 259 20.93 74.45 22.69
CA GLU A 259 21.54 75.71 23.20
C GLU A 259 22.89 75.36 23.89
N SER A 260 24.06 75.70 23.33
CA SER A 260 24.80 76.98 23.42
C SER A 260 25.69 77.11 24.67
N VAL A 261 26.98 77.42 24.40
CA VAL A 261 27.94 78.22 25.21
C VAL A 261 28.97 77.50 26.11
N HIS A 262 30.24 77.58 25.66
CA HIS A 262 31.53 77.80 26.37
C HIS A 262 31.95 76.86 27.53
N ALA A 263 33.20 76.64 27.90
CA ALA A 263 34.57 76.83 27.39
C ALA A 263 35.51 76.31 28.53
N VAL A 264 36.82 76.29 28.26
CA VAL A 264 37.95 76.32 29.22
C VAL A 264 38.55 74.95 29.63
N ARG A 265 39.74 74.75 29.04
CA ARG A 265 40.99 74.11 29.50
C ARG A 265 40.95 72.92 30.45
#